data_AF-A0A7Y3NTH9-F1
#
_entry.id   AF-A0A7Y3NTH9-F1
#
_cell.length_a   1.000
_cell.length_b   1.000
_cell.length_c   1.000
_cell.angle_alpha   90.00
_cell.angle_beta   90.00
_cell.angle_gamma   90.00
#
_symmetry.space_group_name_H-M   'P 1'
#
loop_
_entity.id
_entity.type
_entity.pdbx_description
1 polymer ?
#
loop_
_entity_poly.entity_id
_entity_poly.type
_entity_poly.pdbx_seq_one_letter_code
_entity_poly.pdbx_strand_id
1 'polypeptide(L)'
;MFSSLLLKRLWRNVSPQQSHARGATVLCLGAALMTASSANANVTELFTTQQDFATSGWSGGSALTTAAVATPDSDGATTNGLGNNSAAGGTGTAGALQVTVATLGYDALGGPGENNNSAFLAALAGASTLTADYTLPTGTTTSTFSLQLLFNYPSNYVAISPTSVSATANANGFYTATYTLPAGLPSAPSSGLYYFQLGFILPFDSPVGQTFTIDNIAVSPEPASLGLLVLAGSSMVLLGRRSKPAGRA
;
A
#
# COMPACT_ATOMS: atom_id res chain seq x y z
N MET A 1 15.10 -64.20 -52.98
CA MET A 1 14.28 -65.36 -53.40
C MET A 1 13.25 -65.62 -52.29
N PHE A 2 11.95 -65.64 -52.65
CA PHE A 2 10.74 -66.18 -52.01
C PHE A 2 10.82 -66.72 -50.56
N SER A 3 9.84 -66.68 -49.65
CA SER A 3 8.43 -66.24 -49.53
C SER A 3 7.92 -66.80 -48.17
N SER A 4 6.64 -66.59 -47.83
CA SER A 4 5.85 -67.22 -46.73
C SER A 4 5.97 -66.54 -45.37
N LEU A 5 5.01 -65.76 -44.84
CA LEU A 5 3.54 -65.89 -44.69
C LEU A 5 3.08 -67.06 -43.78
N LEU A 6 2.37 -66.66 -42.72
CA LEU A 6 1.14 -67.26 -42.15
C LEU A 6 1.20 -68.38 -41.08
N LEU A 7 1.03 -67.95 -39.81
CA LEU A 7 -0.14 -68.19 -38.92
C LEU A 7 -0.68 -69.63 -38.66
N LYS A 8 -0.76 -70.01 -37.36
CA LYS A 8 -1.75 -70.89 -36.64
C LYS A 8 -1.08 -71.35 -35.33
N ARG A 9 -1.65 -71.48 -34.12
CA ARG A 9 -2.98 -71.67 -33.51
C ARG A 9 -2.77 -71.33 -32.01
N LEU A 10 -3.48 -70.42 -31.34
CA LEU A 10 -4.76 -70.57 -30.63
C LEU A 10 -5.02 -71.91 -29.89
N TRP A 11 -4.88 -71.89 -28.55
CA TRP A 11 -5.81 -72.41 -27.50
C TRP A 11 -5.12 -72.34 -26.12
N ARG A 12 -5.44 -71.38 -25.23
CA ARG A 12 -6.43 -71.40 -24.12
C ARG A 12 -6.24 -72.48 -23.04
N ASN A 13 -5.89 -72.03 -21.83
CA ASN A 13 -6.40 -72.48 -20.52
C ASN A 13 -5.97 -71.43 -19.47
N VAL A 14 -6.83 -70.46 -19.12
CA VAL A 14 -7.73 -70.42 -17.95
C VAL A 14 -6.97 -70.44 -16.61
N SER A 15 -6.80 -69.23 -16.05
CA SER A 15 -6.46 -68.88 -14.67
C SER A 15 -7.64 -69.18 -13.71
N PRO A 16 -7.47 -69.25 -12.37
CA PRO A 16 -7.43 -68.00 -11.58
C PRO A 16 -6.74 -68.02 -10.18
N GLN A 17 -6.53 -66.79 -9.69
CA GLN A 17 -6.51 -66.32 -8.29
C GLN A 17 -5.26 -66.50 -7.40
N GLN A 18 -4.65 -65.35 -7.06
CA GLN A 18 -4.59 -64.72 -5.71
C GLN A 18 -3.59 -63.54 -5.84
N SER A 19 -4.03 -62.30 -6.10
CA SER A 19 -4.56 -61.26 -5.18
C SER A 19 -3.48 -60.47 -4.42
N HIS A 20 -3.62 -59.14 -4.54
CA HIS A 20 -2.99 -58.05 -3.76
C HIS A 20 -1.60 -57.61 -4.27
N ALA A 21 -1.28 -56.33 -4.46
CA ALA A 21 -2.03 -55.10 -4.36
C ALA A 21 -1.31 -54.03 -5.20
N ARG A 22 -2.11 -53.06 -5.64
CA ARG A 22 -1.74 -51.87 -6.40
C ARG A 22 -0.77 -50.99 -5.60
N GLY A 23 0.34 -50.61 -6.20
CA GLY A 23 1.10 -49.42 -5.81
C GLY A 23 0.77 -48.28 -6.76
N ALA A 24 -0.36 -47.61 -6.53
CA ALA A 24 -0.50 -46.20 -6.89
C ALA A 24 0.54 -45.45 -6.05
N THR A 25 1.23 -44.43 -6.54
CA THR A 25 0.68 -43.08 -6.50
C THR A 25 1.61 -42.18 -7.30
N VAL A 26 1.00 -41.48 -8.25
CA VAL A 26 1.42 -40.23 -8.88
C VAL A 26 2.27 -39.39 -7.92
N LEU A 27 3.58 -39.34 -8.12
CA LEU A 27 4.42 -38.35 -7.44
C LEU A 27 4.11 -37.01 -8.11
N CYS A 28 3.31 -36.24 -7.40
CA CYS A 28 2.64 -35.04 -7.82
C CYS A 28 3.49 -34.12 -8.70
N LEU A 29 2.96 -33.80 -9.89
CA LEU A 29 2.96 -32.46 -10.47
C LEU A 29 2.43 -31.44 -9.44
N GLY A 30 3.21 -31.20 -8.39
CA GLY A 30 2.93 -30.29 -7.28
C GLY A 30 3.91 -29.11 -7.24
N ALA A 31 4.47 -28.76 -8.40
CA ALA A 31 5.17 -27.50 -8.63
C ALA A 31 4.53 -26.74 -9.80
N ALA A 32 3.27 -27.05 -10.12
CA ALA A 32 2.42 -26.16 -10.90
C ALA A 32 2.03 -24.98 -10.01
N LEU A 33 2.27 -23.78 -10.52
CA LEU A 33 1.65 -22.55 -10.02
C LEU A 33 1.88 -22.29 -8.52
N MET A 34 3.12 -21.97 -8.17
CA MET A 34 3.26 -20.71 -7.43
C MET A 34 2.94 -19.61 -8.44
N THR A 35 1.65 -19.44 -8.77
CA THR A 35 1.13 -18.11 -9.02
C THR A 35 1.64 -17.33 -7.83
N ALA A 36 2.66 -16.50 -8.07
CA ALA A 36 2.75 -15.26 -7.36
C ALA A 36 1.37 -14.62 -7.55
N SER A 37 0.43 -14.95 -6.67
CA SER A 37 -0.54 -13.98 -6.23
C SER A 37 0.35 -12.84 -5.79
N SER A 38 0.56 -11.87 -6.69
CA SER A 38 0.85 -10.51 -6.27
C SER A 38 -0.16 -10.27 -5.17
N ALA A 39 0.31 -10.33 -3.92
CA ALA A 39 -0.46 -9.84 -2.82
C ALA A 39 -0.75 -8.40 -3.23
N ASN A 40 -1.97 -8.13 -3.68
CA ASN A 40 -2.41 -6.77 -3.86
C ASN A 40 -2.25 -6.17 -2.47
N ALA A 41 -1.21 -5.35 -2.29
CA ALA A 41 -1.07 -4.57 -1.08
C ALA A 41 -2.38 -3.79 -1.01
N ASN A 42 -3.20 -4.10 0.00
CA ASN A 42 -4.54 -3.54 0.08
C ASN A 42 -4.37 -2.07 0.43
N VAL A 43 -4.49 -1.20 -0.57
CA VAL A 43 -4.43 0.25 -0.38
C VAL A 43 -5.61 0.62 0.51
N THR A 44 -5.32 1.33 1.60
CA THR A 44 -6.34 1.79 2.54
C THR A 44 -6.42 3.31 2.46
N GLU A 45 -7.55 3.79 1.99
CA GLU A 45 -7.80 5.22 1.86
C GLU A 45 -8.00 5.87 3.24
N LEU A 46 -7.22 6.92 3.49
CA LEU A 46 -7.34 7.74 4.69
C LEU A 46 -8.21 8.97 4.43
N PHE A 47 -7.99 9.66 3.30
CA PHE A 47 -8.77 10.82 2.86
C PHE A 47 -8.80 10.88 1.33
N THR A 48 -9.99 10.93 0.75
CA THR A 48 -10.19 10.82 -0.72
C THR A 48 -11.44 11.55 -1.22
N THR A 49 -12.36 11.98 -0.35
CA THR A 49 -13.57 12.71 -0.75
C THR A 49 -13.60 14.15 -0.22
N GLN A 50 -14.48 14.97 -0.80
CA GLN A 50 -14.79 16.30 -0.24
C GLN A 50 -15.22 16.24 1.22
N GLN A 51 -15.92 15.19 1.68
CA GLN A 51 -16.36 15.10 3.06
C GLN A 51 -15.18 14.83 4.01
N ASP A 52 -14.18 14.10 3.54
CA ASP A 52 -12.93 13.87 4.28
C ASP A 52 -12.17 15.19 4.50
N PHE A 53 -12.28 16.12 3.54
CA PHE A 53 -11.61 17.42 3.56
C PHE A 53 -12.47 18.58 4.08
N ALA A 54 -13.80 18.46 4.06
CA ALA A 54 -14.76 19.48 4.51
C ALA A 54 -15.07 19.38 6.00
N THR A 55 -14.88 18.19 6.59
CA THR A 55 -14.96 18.04 8.05
C THR A 55 -13.90 18.96 8.65
N SER A 56 -14.26 19.75 9.67
CA SER A 56 -13.50 20.87 10.26
C SER A 56 -12.13 20.53 10.87
N GLY A 57 -11.47 19.47 10.41
CA GLY A 57 -10.17 18.99 10.84
C GLY A 57 -9.01 19.57 10.05
N TRP A 58 -9.18 19.85 8.75
CA TRP A 58 -8.10 20.38 7.92
C TRP A 58 -7.92 21.88 8.10
N SER A 59 -6.84 22.28 8.76
CA SER A 59 -6.52 23.67 9.04
C SER A 59 -5.02 23.89 9.10
N GLY A 60 -4.57 25.05 8.67
CA GLY A 60 -3.23 25.56 8.97
C GLY A 60 -3.29 26.70 9.98
N GLY A 61 -2.13 27.24 10.33
CA GLY A 61 -2.05 28.53 11.00
C GLY A 61 -2.54 29.69 10.11
N SER A 62 -2.22 30.92 10.51
CA SER A 62 -2.68 32.12 9.80
C SER A 62 -2.11 32.28 8.38
N ALA A 63 -1.17 31.44 7.96
CA ALA A 63 -0.57 31.52 6.64
C ALA A 63 -1.26 30.63 5.59
N LEU A 64 -2.20 29.77 6.00
CA LEU A 64 -2.91 28.88 5.08
C LEU A 64 -4.42 29.01 5.23
N THR A 65 -5.13 28.95 4.12
CA THR A 65 -6.56 28.68 4.08
C THR A 65 -6.83 27.37 3.37
N THR A 66 -7.84 26.65 3.84
CA THR A 66 -8.22 25.32 3.35
C THR A 66 -9.67 25.32 2.90
N ALA A 67 -9.97 24.55 1.87
CA ALA A 67 -11.34 24.30 1.42
C ALA A 67 -11.43 22.92 0.76
N ALA A 68 -12.53 22.21 0.98
CA ALA A 68 -12.87 21.07 0.13
C ALA A 68 -13.36 21.59 -1.24
N VAL A 69 -12.88 20.99 -2.32
CA VAL A 69 -13.26 21.36 -3.69
C VAL A 69 -13.63 20.14 -4.50
N ALA A 70 -14.62 20.25 -5.38
CA ALA A 70 -15.04 19.14 -6.25
C ALA A 70 -14.04 18.84 -7.38
N THR A 71 -13.25 19.83 -7.77
CA THR A 71 -12.25 19.71 -8.83
C THR A 71 -11.04 20.60 -8.55
N PRO A 72 -9.82 20.20 -8.93
CA PRO A 72 -9.47 18.89 -9.51
C PRO A 72 -9.58 17.75 -8.48
N ASP A 73 -9.69 16.53 -8.97
CA ASP A 73 -9.88 15.28 -8.21
C ASP A 73 -8.99 14.20 -8.85
N SER A 74 -8.30 13.41 -8.05
CA SER A 74 -7.21 12.55 -8.51
C SER A 74 -7.66 11.13 -8.87
N ASP A 75 -8.71 10.62 -8.22
CA ASP A 75 -9.08 9.20 -8.23
C ASP A 75 -10.57 8.93 -8.52
N GLY A 76 -11.44 9.93 -8.51
CA GLY A 76 -12.88 9.78 -8.73
C GLY A 76 -13.64 9.17 -7.57
N ALA A 77 -13.05 9.12 -6.37
CA ALA A 77 -13.61 8.35 -5.27
C ALA A 77 -14.93 8.94 -4.75
N THR A 78 -15.87 8.05 -4.43
CA THR A 78 -17.18 8.41 -3.88
C THR A 78 -17.42 7.76 -2.51
N THR A 79 -16.34 7.36 -1.84
CA THR A 79 -16.39 6.67 -0.54
C THR A 79 -15.37 7.30 0.38
N ASN A 80 -15.84 7.76 1.54
CA ASN A 80 -15.01 8.43 2.54
C ASN A 80 -13.91 7.52 3.07
N GLY A 81 -12.71 8.07 3.21
CA GLY A 81 -11.58 7.40 3.81
C GLY A 81 -11.74 7.21 5.33
N LEU A 82 -10.77 6.51 5.93
CA LEU A 82 -10.80 6.21 7.36
C LEU A 82 -10.69 7.43 8.26
N GLY A 83 -10.09 8.54 7.80
CA GLY A 83 -9.95 9.78 8.55
C GLY A 83 -11.23 10.60 8.65
N ASN A 84 -12.33 10.12 8.08
CA ASN A 84 -13.65 10.71 8.25
C ASN A 84 -14.31 10.22 9.55
N ASN A 85 -14.06 10.94 10.64
CA ASN A 85 -14.48 10.49 11.98
C ASN A 85 -16.00 10.49 12.19
N SER A 86 -16.77 11.06 11.26
CA SER A 86 -18.25 11.04 11.31
C SER A 86 -18.85 9.94 10.44
N ALA A 87 -18.20 9.57 9.34
CA ALA A 87 -18.77 8.67 8.33
C ALA A 87 -17.71 7.92 7.50
N ALA A 88 -16.71 7.32 8.15
CA ALA A 88 -15.70 6.47 7.48
C ALA A 88 -16.36 5.33 6.69
N GLY A 89 -15.92 5.12 5.44
CA GLY A 89 -16.52 4.16 4.50
C GLY A 89 -17.93 4.53 4.01
N GLY A 90 -18.46 5.68 4.45
CA GLY A 90 -19.74 6.21 3.99
C GLY A 90 -19.67 6.78 2.58
N THR A 91 -20.82 7.11 2.00
CA THR A 91 -20.89 7.79 0.70
C THR A 91 -20.29 9.19 0.81
N GLY A 92 -19.45 9.53 -0.17
CA GLY A 92 -18.88 10.85 -0.34
C GLY A 92 -18.99 11.34 -1.78
N THR A 93 -18.46 12.52 -2.01
CA THR A 93 -18.36 13.20 -3.31
C THR A 93 -16.89 13.34 -3.66
N ALA A 94 -16.53 12.94 -4.87
CA ALA A 94 -15.18 13.12 -5.42
C ALA A 94 -14.71 14.57 -5.28
N GLY A 95 -13.42 14.76 -4.97
CA GLY A 95 -12.81 16.05 -4.78
C GLY A 95 -11.70 16.05 -3.74
N ALA A 96 -10.96 17.15 -3.72
CA ALA A 96 -9.70 17.29 -3.02
C ALA A 96 -9.73 18.37 -1.93
N LEU A 97 -8.67 18.42 -1.13
CA LEU A 97 -8.35 19.55 -0.27
C LEU A 97 -7.61 20.62 -1.07
N GLN A 98 -8.21 21.78 -1.25
CA GLN A 98 -7.53 22.97 -1.73
C GLN A 98 -6.84 23.69 -0.57
N VAL A 99 -5.58 24.07 -0.79
CA VAL A 99 -4.76 24.84 0.14
C VAL A 99 -4.30 26.11 -0.56
N THR A 100 -4.54 27.26 0.05
CA THR A 100 -4.09 28.56 -0.45
C THR A 100 -3.16 29.23 0.55
N VAL A 101 -2.02 29.73 0.06
CA VAL A 101 -1.06 30.47 0.87
C VAL A 101 -1.59 31.89 1.08
N ALA A 102 -2.07 32.18 2.28
CA ALA A 102 -2.66 33.47 2.63
C ALA A 102 -1.62 34.52 3.00
N THR A 103 -0.52 34.13 3.64
CA THR A 103 0.61 35.01 3.98
C THR A 103 1.93 34.27 3.83
N LEU A 104 3.05 35.01 3.69
CA LEU A 104 4.38 34.39 3.67
C LEU A 104 4.71 33.87 5.07
N GLY A 105 5.17 32.62 5.17
CA GLY A 105 5.59 32.06 6.45
C GLY A 105 5.74 30.54 6.41
N TYR A 106 6.43 30.02 7.42
CA TYR A 106 6.40 28.59 7.73
C TYR A 106 5.05 28.26 8.34
N ASP A 107 4.36 27.27 7.77
CA ASP A 107 3.11 26.78 8.34
C ASP A 107 2.96 25.29 8.07
N ALA A 108 2.23 24.64 8.97
CA ALA A 108 1.89 23.24 8.88
C ALA A 108 0.38 23.12 8.72
N LEU A 109 -0.02 22.32 7.75
CA LEU A 109 -1.39 21.92 7.54
C LEU A 109 -1.66 20.68 8.39
N GLY A 110 -2.48 20.80 9.42
CA GLY A 110 -2.97 19.67 10.21
C GLY A 110 -4.31 19.18 9.69
N GLY A 111 -4.50 17.85 9.63
CA GLY A 111 -5.78 17.21 9.39
C GLY A 111 -6.59 17.01 10.69
N PRO A 112 -7.73 16.29 10.62
CA PRO A 112 -8.56 15.99 11.79
C PRO A 112 -7.79 15.23 12.89
N GLY A 113 -8.29 15.36 14.12
CA GLY A 113 -7.76 14.64 15.28
C GLY A 113 -8.12 13.16 15.23
N GLU A 114 -7.12 12.29 15.11
CA GLU A 114 -7.26 10.85 14.87
C GLU A 114 -6.93 9.99 16.11
N ASN A 115 -6.71 10.62 17.26
CA ASN A 115 -6.24 9.94 18.47
C ASN A 115 -7.22 8.91 19.06
N ASN A 116 -8.50 9.03 18.70
CA ASN A 116 -9.55 8.07 19.10
C ASN A 116 -10.05 7.22 17.92
N ASN A 117 -9.45 7.35 16.73
CA ASN A 117 -9.84 6.60 15.54
C ASN A 117 -9.02 5.31 15.42
N SER A 118 -9.49 4.24 16.05
CA SER A 118 -8.76 2.97 16.11
C SER A 118 -8.53 2.33 14.73
N ALA A 119 -9.45 2.51 13.78
CA ALA A 119 -9.31 1.99 12.42
C ALA A 119 -8.21 2.74 11.66
N PHE A 120 -8.20 4.06 11.73
CA PHE A 120 -7.15 4.90 11.13
C PHE A 120 -5.77 4.59 11.73
N LEU A 121 -5.69 4.51 13.06
CA LEU A 121 -4.44 4.19 13.76
C LEU A 121 -3.93 2.79 13.41
N ALA A 122 -4.82 1.80 13.28
CA ALA A 122 -4.45 0.45 12.88
C ALA A 122 -3.96 0.40 11.43
N ALA A 123 -4.59 1.14 10.52
CA ALA A 123 -4.17 1.25 9.13
C ALA A 123 -2.76 1.84 9.01
N LEU A 124 -2.47 2.93 9.73
CA LEU A 124 -1.14 3.51 9.79
C LEU A 124 -0.12 2.57 10.45
N ALA A 125 -0.48 1.90 11.55
CA ALA A 125 0.40 0.96 12.26
C ALA A 125 0.82 -0.24 11.41
N GLY A 126 -0.06 -0.67 10.51
CA GLY A 126 0.19 -1.78 9.59
C GLY A 126 0.85 -1.37 8.27
N ALA A 127 1.07 -0.08 8.04
CA ALA A 127 1.56 0.43 6.77
C ALA A 127 3.09 0.56 6.74
N SER A 128 3.68 0.28 5.57
CA SER A 128 5.08 0.60 5.29
C SER A 128 5.23 1.87 4.47
N THR A 129 4.17 2.26 3.76
CA THR A 129 4.18 3.40 2.86
C THR A 129 2.90 4.20 3.00
N LEU A 130 3.04 5.52 2.91
CA LEU A 130 1.93 6.44 2.69
C LEU A 130 2.12 7.12 1.34
N THR A 131 1.04 7.34 0.62
CA THR A 131 1.00 8.16 -0.59
C THR A 131 0.05 9.33 -0.40
N ALA A 132 0.34 10.43 -1.07
CA ALA A 132 -0.57 11.55 -1.20
C ALA A 132 -0.39 12.15 -2.59
N ASP A 133 -1.51 12.39 -3.27
CA ASP A 133 -1.53 13.06 -4.56
C ASP A 133 -1.63 14.57 -4.34
N TYR A 134 -0.82 15.35 -5.06
CA TYR A 134 -0.88 16.81 -4.95
C TYR A 134 -0.60 17.51 -6.28
N THR A 135 -1.23 18.66 -6.48
CA THR A 135 -0.89 19.55 -7.60
C THR A 135 0.25 20.48 -7.18
N LEU A 136 0.96 21.03 -8.17
CA LEU A 136 1.99 22.02 -7.93
C LEU A 136 1.39 23.43 -7.97
N PRO A 137 1.78 24.33 -7.06
CA PRO A 137 1.52 25.75 -7.24
C PRO A 137 2.07 26.24 -8.59
N THR A 138 1.35 27.16 -9.25
CA THR A 138 1.76 27.76 -10.54
C THR A 138 3.20 28.26 -10.51
N GLY A 139 4.03 27.85 -11.48
CA GLY A 139 5.42 28.29 -11.59
C GLY A 139 6.42 27.55 -10.69
N THR A 140 5.98 26.50 -9.98
CA THR A 140 6.87 25.60 -9.22
C THR A 140 7.11 24.29 -9.97
N THR A 141 8.10 23.54 -9.50
CA THR A 141 8.41 22.17 -9.95
C THR A 141 8.45 21.25 -8.74
N THR A 142 8.44 19.93 -8.95
CA THR A 142 8.64 18.94 -7.88
C THR A 142 10.00 19.07 -7.17
N SER A 143 10.97 19.77 -7.77
CA SER A 143 12.27 20.07 -7.14
C SER A 143 12.26 21.30 -6.22
N THR A 144 11.29 22.21 -6.40
CA THR A 144 11.16 23.45 -5.63
C THR A 144 9.96 23.43 -4.67
N PHE A 145 9.04 22.48 -4.86
CA PHE A 145 7.88 22.30 -4.02
C PHE A 145 7.67 20.81 -3.70
N SER A 146 7.81 20.46 -2.42
CA SER A 146 7.60 19.11 -1.91
C SER A 146 6.84 19.16 -0.59
N LEU A 147 5.81 18.34 -0.45
CA LEU A 147 5.09 18.18 0.81
C LEU A 147 5.90 17.26 1.73
N GLN A 148 6.15 17.69 2.97
CA GLN A 148 6.66 16.79 4.01
C GLN A 148 5.49 16.27 4.82
N LEU A 149 5.43 14.97 5.03
CA LEU A 149 4.41 14.34 5.87
C LEU A 149 4.64 14.68 7.34
N LEU A 150 3.58 15.05 8.04
CA LEU A 150 3.62 15.42 9.46
C LEU A 150 2.80 14.43 10.28
N PHE A 151 3.42 13.85 11.30
CA PHE A 151 2.74 13.20 12.42
C PHE A 151 2.85 14.11 13.63
N ASN A 152 1.73 14.70 14.04
CA ASN A 152 1.69 15.64 15.15
C ASN A 152 1.16 14.96 16.42
N TYR A 153 1.85 15.13 17.55
CA TYR A 153 1.61 14.50 18.84
C TYR A 153 1.57 15.55 19.96
N PRO A 154 1.14 15.20 21.20
CA PRO A 154 1.28 16.11 22.32
C PRO A 154 2.75 16.49 22.50
N SER A 155 3.06 17.78 22.35
CA SER A 155 4.39 18.36 22.58
C SER A 155 5.52 17.78 21.70
N ASN A 156 5.19 17.06 20.62
CA ASN A 156 6.19 16.50 19.71
C ASN A 156 5.62 16.37 18.30
N TYR A 157 6.50 16.34 17.31
CA TYR A 157 6.12 16.03 15.94
C TYR A 157 7.20 15.23 15.23
N VAL A 158 6.80 14.47 14.21
CA VAL A 158 7.71 13.82 13.27
C VAL A 158 7.39 14.32 11.88
N ALA A 159 8.40 14.86 11.20
CA ALA A 159 8.33 15.26 9.81
C ALA A 159 9.08 14.25 8.95
N ILE A 160 8.46 13.78 7.87
CA ILE A 160 9.04 12.80 6.95
C ILE A 160 9.03 13.40 5.54
N SER A 161 10.22 13.54 4.98
CA SER A 161 10.36 13.93 3.57
C SER A 161 9.92 12.79 2.65
N PRO A 162 9.34 13.08 1.47
CA PRO A 162 8.94 12.06 0.53
C PRO A 162 10.18 11.29 0.06
N THR A 163 10.08 9.95 0.04
CA THR A 163 11.11 9.07 -0.51
C THR A 163 11.16 9.15 -2.03
N SER A 164 10.02 9.42 -2.66
CA SER A 164 9.93 9.71 -4.08
C SER A 164 8.71 10.56 -4.41
N VAL A 165 8.76 11.23 -5.56
CA VAL A 165 7.64 11.91 -6.20
C VAL A 165 7.55 11.42 -7.63
N SER A 166 6.34 11.21 -8.15
CA SER A 166 6.15 10.80 -9.55
C SER A 166 6.86 11.79 -10.50
N ALA A 167 7.47 11.27 -11.57
CA ALA A 167 8.22 12.10 -12.51
C ALA A 167 7.29 12.99 -13.38
N THR A 168 6.05 12.55 -13.56
CA THR A 168 5.04 13.25 -14.34
C THR A 168 3.74 13.30 -13.55
N ALA A 169 2.96 14.36 -13.78
CA ALA A 169 1.60 14.44 -13.31
C ALA A 169 0.70 13.40 -14.01
N ASN A 170 -0.36 12.98 -13.32
CA ASN A 170 -1.45 12.21 -13.90
C ASN A 170 -2.32 13.09 -14.84
N ALA A 171 -3.36 12.50 -15.42
CA ALA A 171 -4.25 13.20 -16.36
C ALA A 171 -4.96 14.43 -15.75
N ASN A 172 -5.10 14.47 -14.43
CA ASN A 172 -5.75 15.55 -13.68
C ASN A 172 -4.75 16.54 -13.09
N GLY A 173 -3.46 16.41 -13.41
CA GLY A 173 -2.41 17.34 -12.99
C GLY A 173 -1.76 17.04 -11.63
N PHE A 174 -2.06 15.89 -11.01
CA PHE A 174 -1.51 15.51 -9.72
C PHE A 174 -0.21 14.72 -9.84
N TYR A 175 0.73 15.01 -8.95
CA TYR A 175 1.92 14.23 -8.68
C TYR A 175 1.72 13.39 -7.42
N THR A 176 2.27 12.19 -7.39
CA THR A 176 2.16 11.29 -6.23
C THR A 176 3.43 11.38 -5.40
N ALA A 177 3.34 11.89 -4.17
CA ALA A 177 4.41 11.77 -3.17
C ALA A 177 4.29 10.43 -2.45
N THR A 178 5.40 9.70 -2.33
CA THR A 178 5.47 8.45 -1.57
C THR A 178 6.42 8.60 -0.38
N TYR A 179 5.96 8.21 0.80
CA TYR A 179 6.69 8.27 2.05
C TYR A 179 6.92 6.87 2.59
N THR A 180 8.17 6.54 2.93
CA THR A 180 8.48 5.33 3.69
C THR A 180 8.21 5.58 5.17
N LEU A 181 7.31 4.80 5.76
CA LEU A 181 6.93 4.94 7.16
C LEU A 181 7.89 4.13 8.05
N PRO A 182 8.49 4.74 9.09
CA PRO A 182 9.23 4.02 10.11
C PRO A 182 8.36 2.96 10.79
N ALA A 183 8.96 1.78 11.01
CA ALA A 183 8.31 0.73 11.78
C ALA A 183 7.91 1.24 13.17
N GLY A 184 6.69 0.90 13.59
CA GLY A 184 6.15 1.28 14.88
C GLY A 184 5.42 2.62 14.90
N LEU A 185 5.36 3.39 13.80
CA LEU A 185 4.42 4.53 13.72
C LEU A 185 2.98 4.06 13.48
N PRO A 186 1.97 4.70 14.10
CA PRO A 186 2.09 5.71 15.14
C PRO A 186 2.39 5.02 16.48
N SER A 187 3.60 5.18 17.01
CA SER A 187 3.92 4.67 18.34
C SER A 187 3.32 5.65 19.33
N ALA A 188 2.10 5.36 19.78
CA ALA A 188 1.61 5.97 20.99
C ALA A 188 2.63 5.75 22.11
N PRO A 189 2.92 6.73 22.99
CA PRO A 189 3.43 6.37 24.30
C PRO A 189 2.47 5.34 24.90
N SER A 190 3.01 4.38 25.65
CA SER A 190 2.33 3.18 26.19
C SER A 190 1.06 3.43 27.04
N SER A 191 0.56 4.67 27.11
CA SER A 191 -0.66 5.14 27.77
C SER A 191 -1.77 5.59 26.80
N GLY A 192 -1.60 5.43 25.49
CA GLY A 192 -2.56 5.91 24.47
C GLY A 192 -2.24 7.33 23.96
N LEU A 193 -2.76 7.66 22.78
CA LEU A 193 -2.64 9.00 22.17
C LEU A 193 -3.75 9.89 22.74
N TYR A 194 -3.39 10.91 23.51
CA TYR A 194 -4.36 11.96 23.92
C TYR A 194 -4.59 12.99 22.81
N TYR A 195 -3.70 13.04 21.82
CA TYR A 195 -3.79 13.85 20.61
C TYR A 195 -2.94 13.23 19.51
N PHE A 196 -3.43 13.30 18.27
CA PHE A 196 -2.73 12.83 17.08
C PHE A 196 -3.38 13.46 15.86
N GLN A 197 -2.59 14.05 14.97
CA GLN A 197 -3.03 14.52 13.66
C GLN A 197 -2.02 14.11 12.60
N LEU A 198 -2.52 13.64 11.47
CA LEU A 198 -1.75 13.57 10.23
C LEU A 198 -1.82 14.93 9.55
N GLY A 199 -0.76 15.34 8.86
CA GLY A 199 -0.75 16.60 8.13
C GLY A 199 0.41 16.72 7.16
N PHE A 200 0.66 17.94 6.71
CA PHE A 200 1.77 18.27 5.84
C PHE A 200 2.48 19.56 6.27
N ILE A 201 3.79 19.60 6.13
CA ILE A 201 4.59 20.81 6.20
C ILE A 201 4.89 21.28 4.78
N LEU A 202 4.68 22.57 4.54
CA LEU A 202 4.95 23.20 3.24
C LEU A 202 6.34 23.85 3.20
N PRO A 203 6.95 23.99 2.00
CA PRO A 203 8.18 24.74 1.82
C PRO A 203 7.97 26.26 1.99
N PHE A 204 8.99 26.95 2.50
CA PHE A 204 8.94 28.33 3.00
C PHE A 204 8.77 29.40 1.90
N ASP A 205 8.96 29.03 0.64
CA ASP A 205 9.14 29.92 -0.51
C ASP A 205 7.86 30.08 -1.33
N SER A 206 6.75 29.47 -0.90
CA SER A 206 5.50 29.50 -1.66
C SER A 206 4.94 30.93 -1.71
N PRO A 207 4.77 31.55 -2.90
CA PRO A 207 4.25 32.91 -2.99
C PRO A 207 2.82 33.04 -2.45
N VAL A 208 2.50 34.19 -1.87
CA VAL A 208 1.13 34.49 -1.41
C VAL A 208 0.14 34.45 -2.57
N GLY A 209 -1.06 33.92 -2.30
CA GLY A 209 -2.13 33.75 -3.28
C GLY A 209 -2.00 32.50 -4.13
N GLN A 210 -0.92 31.73 -3.96
CA GLN A 210 -0.76 30.47 -4.65
C GLN A 210 -1.64 29.39 -4.03
N THR A 211 -2.21 28.58 -4.90
CA THR A 211 -3.08 27.49 -4.53
C THR A 211 -2.54 26.18 -5.08
N PHE A 212 -2.71 25.13 -4.31
CA PHE A 212 -2.51 23.76 -4.74
C PHE A 212 -3.57 22.88 -4.09
N THR A 213 -3.66 21.63 -4.53
CA THR A 213 -4.61 20.64 -4.01
C THR A 213 -3.87 19.42 -3.52
N ILE A 214 -4.41 18.78 -2.47
CA ILE A 214 -3.99 17.50 -1.93
C ILE A 214 -5.18 16.56 -1.99
N ASP A 215 -4.97 15.34 -2.43
CA ASP A 215 -6.00 14.32 -2.58
C ASP A 215 -5.43 12.91 -2.36
N ASN A 216 -6.30 11.90 -2.30
CA ASN A 216 -5.97 10.47 -2.30
C ASN A 216 -4.82 10.13 -1.33
N ILE A 217 -5.04 10.50 -0.06
CA ILE A 217 -4.11 10.19 1.02
C ILE A 217 -4.37 8.75 1.42
N ALA A 218 -3.42 7.87 1.14
CA ALA A 218 -3.61 6.44 1.28
C ALA A 218 -2.40 5.77 1.92
N VAL A 219 -2.63 4.64 2.57
CA VAL A 219 -1.56 3.81 3.13
C VAL A 219 -1.57 2.42 2.52
N SER A 220 -0.38 1.82 2.44
CA SER A 220 -0.22 0.45 1.95
C SER A 220 0.72 -0.34 2.85
N PRO A 221 0.39 -1.62 3.13
CA PRO A 221 1.28 -2.51 3.85
C PRO A 221 2.51 -2.86 3.00
N GLU A 222 3.56 -3.35 3.65
CA GLU A 222 4.71 -3.88 2.95
C GLU A 222 4.27 -5.04 2.04
N PRO A 223 4.70 -5.10 0.77
CA PRO A 223 4.45 -6.26 -0.06
C PRO A 223 4.96 -7.52 0.65
N ALA A 224 4.08 -8.50 0.88
CA ALA A 224 4.41 -9.76 1.57
C ALA A 224 5.51 -10.60 0.89
N SER A 225 6.04 -10.14 -0.25
CA SER A 225 7.11 -10.77 -1.02
C SER A 225 8.45 -10.85 -0.26
N LEU A 226 8.74 -9.93 0.67
CA LEU A 226 9.97 -9.98 1.46
C LEU A 226 9.94 -11.10 2.51
N GLY A 227 8.78 -11.35 3.14
CA GLY A 227 8.58 -12.49 4.03
C GLY A 227 8.73 -13.84 3.32
N LEU A 228 8.26 -13.94 2.07
CA LEU A 228 8.38 -15.16 1.27
C LEU A 228 9.83 -15.45 0.84
N LEU A 229 10.62 -14.40 0.55
CA LEU A 229 12.03 -14.55 0.18
C LEU A 229 12.86 -15.16 1.32
N VAL A 230 12.61 -14.73 2.56
CA VAL A 230 13.27 -15.26 3.77
C VAL A 230 12.86 -16.72 4.02
N LEU A 231 11.58 -17.06 3.86
CA LEU A 231 11.09 -18.43 4.06
C LEU A 231 11.57 -19.39 2.96
N ALA A 232 11.59 -18.96 1.71
CA ALA A 232 12.05 -19.75 0.56
C ALA A 232 13.56 -20.02 0.63
N GLY A 233 14.36 -19.01 1.01
CA GLY A 233 15.80 -19.17 1.22
C GLY A 233 16.13 -20.17 2.34
N SER A 234 15.40 -20.09 3.46
CA SER A 234 15.57 -21.01 4.60
C SER A 234 15.22 -22.45 4.24
N SER A 235 14.19 -22.64 3.41
CA SER A 235 13.75 -23.96 2.95
C SER A 235 14.78 -24.62 2.02
N MET A 236 15.39 -23.87 1.11
CA MET A 236 16.43 -24.42 0.23
C MET A 236 17.71 -24.82 0.97
N VAL A 237 18.10 -24.10 2.03
CA VAL A 237 19.28 -24.45 2.84
C VAL A 237 19.06 -25.75 3.64
N LEU A 238 17.83 -26.00 4.09
CA LEU A 238 17.47 -27.23 4.80
C LEU A 238 17.34 -28.44 3.86
N LEU A 239 16.86 -28.24 2.64
CA LEU A 239 16.76 -29.29 1.61
C LEU A 239 18.12 -29.62 0.96
N GLY A 240 19.03 -28.65 0.82
CA GLY A 240 20.37 -28.85 0.26
C GLY A 240 21.35 -29.62 1.15
N ARG A 241 21.01 -29.88 2.42
CA ARG A 241 21.88 -30.60 3.38
C ARG A 241 21.67 -32.12 3.42
N ARG A 242 20.76 -32.68 2.62
CA ARG A 242 20.41 -34.12 2.65
C ARG A 242 20.95 -34.99 1.50
N SER A 243 21.95 -34.53 0.75
CA SER A 243 22.65 -35.37 -0.25
C SER A 243 24.09 -35.68 0.14
N LYS A 244 24.29 -36.71 0.98
CA LYS A 244 25.49 -37.54 0.90
C LYS A 244 25.08 -38.99 0.70
N PRO A 245 25.47 -39.63 -0.42
CA PRO A 245 25.19 -41.05 -0.63
C PRO A 245 26.03 -41.90 0.32
N ALA A 246 25.42 -42.98 0.80
CA ALA A 246 26.07 -44.01 1.58
C ALA A 246 27.25 -44.62 0.80
N GLY A 247 28.47 -44.35 1.26
CA GLY A 247 29.66 -45.06 0.82
C GLY A 247 29.73 -46.41 1.52
N ARG A 248 29.35 -47.47 0.80
CA ARG A 248 29.76 -48.85 1.08
C ARG A 248 31.20 -49.03 0.62
N ALA A 249 32.07 -49.52 1.51
CA ALA A 249 33.21 -50.36 1.20
C ALA A 249 33.35 -51.37 2.35
#